data_AF-A0A090XFQ0-F1
#
_entry.id   AF-A0A090XFQ0-F1
#
_cell.length_a   1.000
_cell.length_b   1.000
_cell.length_c   1.000
_cell.angle_alpha   90.00
_cell.angle_beta   90.00
_cell.angle_gamma   90.00
#
_symmetry.space_group_name_H-M   'P 1'
#
loop_
_entity.id
_entity.type
_entity.pdbx_description
1 polymer ?
#
loop_
_entity_poly.entity_id
_entity_poly.type
_entity_poly.pdbx_seq_one_letter_code
_entity_poly.pdbx_strand_id
1 'polypeptide(L)'
;MIGYLKSIPEQQFRQVCVREAAEYERLFTGRDAVMTSCESLFRCRTEGADAAVCISEVRKIYMENGIVFNKLNGERDDHIALELEFMAVLAEGMLGKSSLPHTCLTLADAQIGFLESHLLKWARPFANELMLVSSSPLYTGLAELLDEFLDHDLRQLRQWRDTQARPI
;
A
#
# COMPACT_ATOMS: atom_id res chain seq x y z
N MET A 1 11.00 -12.22 -5.76
CA MET A 1 10.83 -11.18 -6.82
C MET A 1 12.10 -10.78 -7.57
N ILE A 2 13.12 -10.13 -6.97
CA ILE A 2 14.27 -9.55 -7.72
C ILE A 2 15.08 -10.61 -8.49
N GLY A 3 15.28 -11.79 -7.88
CA GLY A 3 15.92 -12.92 -8.55
C GLY A 3 15.13 -13.42 -9.78
N TYR A 4 13.80 -13.41 -9.70
CA TYR A 4 12.92 -13.76 -10.81
C TYR A 4 13.11 -12.78 -11.99
N LEU A 5 13.02 -11.48 -11.74
CA LEU A 5 13.19 -10.48 -12.81
C LEU A 5 14.57 -10.55 -13.47
N LYS A 6 15.63 -10.74 -12.67
CA LYS A 6 17.00 -10.92 -13.19
C LYS A 6 17.21 -12.22 -13.96
N SER A 7 16.39 -13.23 -13.71
CA SER A 7 16.50 -14.53 -14.37
C SER A 7 15.88 -14.57 -15.77
N ILE A 8 15.08 -13.57 -16.15
CA ILE A 8 14.37 -13.53 -17.43
C ILE A 8 15.37 -13.25 -18.57
N PRO A 9 15.57 -14.17 -19.53
CA PRO A 9 16.38 -13.90 -20.71
C PRO A 9 15.73 -12.82 -21.58
N GLU A 10 16.54 -11.94 -22.17
CA GLU A 10 16.07 -10.83 -23.01
C GLU A 10 15.10 -11.29 -24.12
N GLN A 11 15.41 -12.42 -24.75
CA GLN A 11 14.57 -13.02 -25.81
C GLN A 11 13.17 -13.44 -25.33
N GLN A 12 13.01 -13.73 -24.03
CA GLN A 12 11.75 -14.16 -23.42
C GLN A 12 11.00 -13.02 -22.74
N PHE A 13 11.63 -11.85 -22.58
CA PHE A 13 11.09 -10.73 -21.80
C PHE A 13 9.69 -10.32 -22.27
N ARG A 14 9.48 -10.19 -23.59
CA ARG A 14 8.16 -9.84 -24.15
C ARG A 14 7.09 -10.87 -23.79
N GLN A 15 7.41 -12.15 -23.86
CA GLN A 15 6.45 -13.22 -23.53
C GLN A 15 6.11 -13.20 -22.03
N VAL A 16 7.10 -12.93 -21.18
CA VAL A 16 6.89 -12.75 -19.74
C VAL A 16 5.95 -11.57 -19.49
N CYS A 17 6.20 -10.40 -20.10
CA CYS A 17 5.31 -9.24 -19.94
C CYS A 17 3.86 -9.54 -20.33
N VAL A 18 3.63 -10.27 -21.44
CA VAL A 18 2.27 -10.65 -21.86
C VAL A 18 1.60 -11.55 -20.82
N ARG A 19 2.34 -12.51 -20.26
CA ARG A 19 1.81 -13.41 -19.22
C ARG A 19 1.51 -12.67 -17.93
N GLU A 20 2.41 -11.81 -17.47
CA GLU A 20 2.19 -11.03 -16.24
C GLU A 20 1.06 -10.03 -16.40
N ALA A 21 0.89 -9.42 -17.59
CA ALA A 21 -0.26 -8.58 -17.89
C ALA A 21 -1.58 -9.38 -17.85
N ALA A 22 -1.63 -10.58 -18.43
CA ALA A 22 -2.82 -11.42 -18.35
C ALA A 22 -3.16 -11.83 -16.90
N GLU A 23 -2.13 -12.06 -16.07
CA GLU A 23 -2.32 -12.34 -14.65
C GLU A 23 -2.80 -11.10 -13.89
N TYR A 24 -2.28 -9.90 -14.19
CA TYR A 24 -2.80 -8.64 -13.65
C TYR A 24 -4.30 -8.48 -13.92
N GLU A 25 -4.70 -8.69 -15.18
CA GLU A 25 -6.10 -8.59 -15.60
C GLU A 25 -6.97 -9.56 -14.81
N ARG A 26 -6.56 -10.83 -14.71
CA ARG A 26 -7.28 -11.86 -13.93
C ARG A 26 -7.40 -11.51 -12.45
N LEU A 27 -6.33 -10.96 -11.87
CA LEU A 27 -6.29 -10.67 -10.44
C LEU A 27 -7.11 -9.42 -10.09
N PHE A 28 -6.99 -8.34 -10.87
CA PHE A 28 -7.39 -7.01 -10.41
C PHE A 28 -8.39 -6.29 -11.32
N THR A 29 -8.65 -6.78 -12.54
CA THR A 29 -9.41 -6.01 -13.53
C THR A 29 -10.75 -6.66 -13.89
N GLY A 30 -11.78 -5.81 -14.02
CA GLY A 30 -13.11 -6.24 -14.42
C GLY A 30 -13.98 -6.76 -13.28
N ARG A 31 -15.19 -7.20 -13.62
CA ARG A 31 -16.19 -7.67 -12.64
C ARG A 31 -15.84 -9.02 -12.02
N ASP A 32 -15.05 -9.82 -12.73
CA ASP A 32 -14.65 -11.17 -12.34
C ASP A 32 -13.23 -11.19 -11.75
N ALA A 33 -12.70 -10.02 -11.37
CA ALA A 33 -11.42 -9.89 -10.69
C ALA A 33 -11.39 -10.75 -9.42
N VAL A 34 -10.33 -11.55 -9.28
CA VAL A 34 -10.22 -12.49 -8.16
C VAL A 34 -9.93 -11.78 -6.84
N MET A 35 -9.16 -10.69 -6.89
CA MET A 35 -8.73 -9.94 -5.72
C MET A 35 -9.64 -8.74 -5.47
N THR A 36 -9.89 -8.46 -4.19
CA THR A 36 -10.48 -7.19 -3.76
C THR A 36 -9.36 -6.25 -3.30
N SER A 37 -8.98 -5.30 -4.13
CA SER A 37 -7.85 -4.39 -3.91
C SER A 37 -8.20 -3.09 -3.19
N CYS A 38 -9.37 -3.01 -2.55
CA CYS A 38 -9.84 -1.83 -1.81
C CYS A 38 -10.16 -2.20 -0.35
N GLU A 39 -9.63 -1.46 0.62
CA GLU A 39 -9.78 -1.75 2.05
C GLU A 39 -11.24 -1.94 2.44
N SER A 40 -12.10 -0.98 2.10
CA SER A 40 -13.49 -0.96 2.53
C SER A 40 -14.27 -2.17 2.04
N LEU A 41 -14.03 -2.60 0.81
CA LEU A 41 -14.67 -3.78 0.23
C LEU A 41 -14.09 -5.07 0.85
N PHE A 42 -12.77 -5.11 1.05
CA PHE A 42 -12.10 -6.25 1.64
C PHE A 42 -12.60 -6.49 3.06
N ARG A 43 -12.56 -5.46 3.91
CA ARG A 43 -12.96 -5.53 5.32
C ARG A 43 -14.47 -5.68 5.49
N CYS A 44 -15.29 -5.13 4.60
CA CYS A 44 -16.72 -5.45 4.58
C CYS A 44 -16.96 -6.94 4.37
N ARG A 45 -16.22 -7.57 3.45
CA ARG A 45 -16.34 -9.00 3.13
C ARG A 45 -15.79 -9.90 4.24
N THR A 46 -14.67 -9.54 4.86
CA THR A 46 -13.97 -10.39 5.84
C THR A 46 -14.39 -10.16 7.28
N GLU A 47 -14.74 -8.92 7.64
CA GLU A 47 -15.01 -8.48 9.02
C GLU A 47 -16.44 -7.96 9.21
N GLY A 48 -17.21 -7.76 8.12
CA GLY A 48 -18.53 -7.12 8.19
C GLY A 48 -18.46 -5.61 8.49
N ALA A 49 -17.31 -4.98 8.24
CA ALA A 49 -17.13 -3.54 8.43
C ALA A 49 -18.03 -2.71 7.49
N ASP A 50 -18.44 -1.52 7.92
CA ASP A 50 -19.18 -0.59 7.06
C ASP A 50 -18.23 0.02 6.01
N ALA A 51 -18.42 -0.39 4.76
CA ALA A 51 -17.57 0.06 3.65
C ALA A 51 -17.64 1.58 3.41
N ALA A 52 -18.79 2.22 3.68
CA ALA A 52 -18.95 3.66 3.49
C ALA A 52 -18.20 4.45 4.57
N VAL A 53 -18.22 3.95 5.82
CA VAL A 53 -17.44 4.52 6.92
C VAL A 53 -15.95 4.40 6.64
N CYS A 54 -15.48 3.20 6.30
CA CYS A 54 -14.06 2.92 6.05
C CYS A 54 -13.47 3.82 4.94
N ILE A 55 -14.11 3.90 3.77
CA ILE A 55 -13.61 4.78 2.69
C ILE A 55 -13.70 6.27 3.07
N SER A 56 -14.68 6.67 3.89
CA SER A 56 -14.79 8.05 4.36
C SER A 56 -13.65 8.42 5.31
N GLU A 57 -13.18 7.50 6.13
CA GLU A 57 -12.03 7.71 7.03
C GLU A 57 -10.74 7.91 6.23
N VAL A 58 -10.47 7.05 5.24
CA VAL A 58 -9.33 7.19 4.33
C VAL A 58 -9.34 8.56 3.64
N ARG A 59 -10.49 8.95 3.05
CA ARG A 59 -10.66 10.26 2.40
C ARG A 59 -10.41 11.42 3.34
N LYS A 60 -10.89 11.32 4.58
CA LYS A 60 -10.71 12.36 5.59
C LYS A 60 -9.22 12.56 5.88
N ILE A 61 -8.47 11.47 6.05
CA ILE A 61 -7.03 11.53 6.31
C ILE A 61 -6.27 12.17 5.13
N TYR A 62 -6.64 11.84 3.88
CA TYR A 62 -6.04 12.49 2.70
C TYR A 62 -6.28 13.99 2.71
N MET A 63 -7.52 14.43 2.96
CA MET A 63 -7.87 15.86 3.04
C MET A 63 -7.15 16.58 4.19
N GLU A 64 -7.07 15.97 5.37
CA GLU A 64 -6.37 16.54 6.54
C GLU A 64 -4.87 16.74 6.28
N ASN A 65 -4.28 15.95 5.38
CA ASN A 65 -2.89 16.09 4.93
C ASN A 65 -2.76 16.91 3.64
N GLY A 66 -3.85 17.48 3.11
CA GLY A 66 -3.85 18.31 1.92
C GLY A 66 -3.55 17.55 0.62
N ILE A 67 -3.82 16.25 0.57
CA ILE A 67 -3.52 15.38 -0.57
C ILE A 67 -4.79 15.10 -1.37
N VAL A 68 -4.70 15.28 -2.69
CA VAL A 68 -5.75 14.96 -3.65
C VAL A 68 -5.12 14.22 -4.83
N PHE A 69 -5.52 12.97 -5.04
CA PHE A 69 -5.00 12.16 -6.14
C PHE A 69 -5.71 12.45 -7.46
N ASN A 70 -4.92 12.58 -8.53
CA ASN A 70 -5.45 12.57 -9.88
C ASN A 70 -5.68 11.12 -10.34
N LYS A 71 -6.93 10.67 -10.24
CA LYS A 71 -7.33 9.29 -10.53
C LYS A 71 -7.53 9.10 -12.03
N LEU A 72 -6.70 8.27 -12.64
CA LEU A 72 -6.72 8.06 -14.10
C LEU A 72 -7.86 7.13 -14.53
N ASN A 73 -8.26 6.18 -13.68
CA ASN A 73 -9.28 5.18 -14.00
C ASN A 73 -10.44 5.17 -12.98
N GLY A 74 -10.58 6.23 -12.19
CA GLY A 74 -11.63 6.31 -11.17
C GLY A 74 -11.40 5.40 -9.97
N GLU A 75 -10.13 5.13 -9.65
CA GLU A 75 -9.71 4.31 -8.52
C GLU A 75 -10.36 4.81 -7.21
N ARG A 76 -10.78 3.88 -6.35
CA ARG A 76 -11.32 4.23 -5.03
C ARG A 76 -10.19 4.71 -4.13
N ASP A 77 -10.46 5.66 -3.24
CA ASP A 77 -9.43 6.27 -2.37
C ASP A 77 -8.72 5.27 -1.45
N ASP A 78 -9.40 4.17 -1.14
CA ASP A 78 -8.94 3.05 -0.31
C ASP A 78 -8.34 1.90 -1.14
N HIS A 79 -8.02 2.13 -2.41
CA HIS A 79 -7.31 1.16 -3.23
C HIS A 79 -5.87 1.00 -2.71
N ILE A 80 -5.37 -0.24 -2.58
CA ILE A 80 -4.04 -0.53 -2.00
C ILE A 80 -2.92 0.33 -2.63
N ALA A 81 -2.95 0.53 -3.95
CA ALA A 81 -1.97 1.37 -4.64
C ALA A 81 -2.05 2.85 -4.22
N LEU A 82 -3.25 3.40 -3.98
CA LEU A 82 -3.41 4.78 -3.52
C LEU A 82 -3.04 4.94 -2.04
N GLU A 83 -3.36 3.95 -1.20
CA GLU A 83 -2.93 3.96 0.21
C GLU A 83 -1.40 3.92 0.34
N LEU A 84 -0.73 3.11 -0.50
CA LEU A 84 0.74 3.07 -0.55
C LEU A 84 1.34 4.35 -1.16
N GLU A 85 0.71 4.93 -2.19
CA GLU A 85 1.12 6.21 -2.76
C GLU A 85 1.01 7.34 -1.71
N PHE A 86 -0.06 7.34 -0.90
CA PHE A 86 -0.20 8.28 0.20
C PHE A 86 0.97 8.20 1.18
N MET A 87 1.38 6.98 1.57
CA MET A 87 2.57 6.78 2.40
C MET A 87 3.84 7.34 1.75
N ALA A 88 4.04 7.08 0.45
CA ALA A 88 5.19 7.61 -0.30
C ALA A 88 5.21 9.15 -0.31
N VAL A 89 4.07 9.80 -0.56
CA VAL A 89 3.95 11.26 -0.57
C VAL A 89 4.30 11.86 0.80
N LEU A 90 3.85 11.25 1.89
CA LEU A 90 4.19 11.72 3.24
C LEU A 90 5.68 11.55 3.54
N ALA A 91 6.28 10.41 3.15
CA ALA A 91 7.70 10.14 3.31
C ALA A 91 8.57 11.14 2.51
N GLU A 92 8.22 11.42 1.26
CA GLU A 92 8.88 12.45 0.46
C GLU A 92 8.72 13.84 1.08
N GLY A 93 7.54 14.14 1.62
CA GLY A 93 7.27 15.35 2.37
C GLY A 93 8.18 15.52 3.58
N MET A 94 8.49 14.44 4.31
CA MET A 94 9.46 14.46 5.42
C MET A 94 10.88 14.73 4.93
N LEU A 95 11.31 14.07 3.86
CA LEU A 95 12.64 14.27 3.29
C LEU A 95 12.86 15.72 2.84
N GLY A 96 11.88 16.28 2.12
CA GLY A 96 11.92 17.66 1.61
C GLY A 96 11.83 18.73 2.69
N LYS A 97 11.32 18.39 3.88
CA LYS A 97 11.14 19.31 5.02
C LYS A 97 12.00 18.93 6.22
N SER A 98 13.09 18.19 6.00
CA SER A 98 13.99 17.70 7.05
C SER A 98 14.56 18.78 7.98
N SER A 99 14.61 20.04 7.52
CA SER A 99 15.01 21.21 8.34
C SER A 99 13.90 21.80 9.21
N LEU A 100 12.67 21.27 9.15
CA LEU A 100 11.49 21.72 9.89
C LEU A 100 11.00 20.60 10.82
N PRO A 101 11.60 20.45 12.03
CA PRO A 101 11.36 19.31 12.91
C PRO A 101 9.87 19.09 13.22
N HIS A 102 9.13 20.15 13.56
CA HIS A 102 7.70 20.04 13.86
C HIS A 102 6.89 19.47 12.69
N THR A 103 7.21 19.84 11.45
CA THR A 103 6.51 19.31 10.27
C THR A 103 6.84 17.84 10.04
N CYS A 104 8.10 17.44 10.22
CA CYS A 104 8.49 16.04 10.15
C CYS A 104 7.79 15.19 11.22
N LEU A 105 7.62 15.72 12.44
CA LEU A 105 6.87 15.04 13.50
C LEU A 105 5.40 14.83 13.11
N THR A 106 4.72 15.86 12.61
CA THR A 106 3.33 15.75 12.16
C THR A 106 3.17 14.73 11.03
N LEU A 107 4.08 14.73 10.05
CA LEU A 107 4.05 13.77 8.95
C LEU A 107 4.36 12.33 9.39
N ALA A 108 5.25 12.16 10.37
CA ALA A 108 5.50 10.85 10.97
C ALA A 108 4.28 10.35 11.73
N ASP A 109 3.63 11.21 12.52
CA ASP A 109 2.41 10.86 13.27
C ASP A 109 1.26 10.48 12.30
N ALA A 110 1.12 11.18 11.18
CA ALA A 110 0.15 10.84 10.13
C ALA A 110 0.44 9.47 9.48
N GLN A 111 1.69 9.18 9.13
CA GLN A 111 2.09 7.88 8.58
C GLN A 111 1.86 6.73 9.56
N ILE A 112 2.28 6.90 10.83
CA ILE A 112 2.07 5.90 11.89
C ILE A 112 0.56 5.63 12.07
N GLY A 113 -0.25 6.69 12.19
CA GLY A 113 -1.69 6.57 12.37
C GLY A 113 -2.38 5.89 11.18
N PHE A 114 -1.95 6.19 9.96
CA PHE A 114 -2.49 5.57 8.75
C PHE A 114 -2.12 4.09 8.64
N LEU A 115 -0.86 3.73 8.91
CA LEU A 115 -0.43 2.33 8.96
C LEU A 115 -1.24 1.52 9.97
N GLU A 116 -1.42 2.03 11.19
CA GLU A 116 -2.09 1.32 12.27
C GLU A 116 -3.61 1.19 12.11
N SER A 117 -4.23 2.22 11.54
CA SER A 117 -5.69 2.33 11.42
C SER A 117 -6.23 1.76 10.11
N HIS A 118 -5.42 1.77 9.04
CA HIS A 118 -5.79 1.34 7.70
C HIS A 118 -4.89 0.20 7.20
N LEU A 119 -3.73 0.49 6.59
CA LEU A 119 -2.92 -0.49 5.86
C LEU A 119 -2.68 -1.80 6.62
N LEU A 120 -2.28 -1.76 7.90
CA LEU A 120 -2.01 -2.98 8.69
C LEU A 120 -3.27 -3.73 9.15
N LYS A 121 -4.47 -3.18 8.97
CA LYS A 121 -5.73 -3.90 9.23
C LYS A 121 -6.03 -4.94 8.16
N TRP A 122 -5.58 -4.73 6.93
CA TRP A 122 -6.04 -5.53 5.79
C TRP A 122 -4.94 -5.96 4.81
N ALA A 123 -3.80 -5.26 4.74
CA ALA A 123 -2.75 -5.56 3.78
C ALA A 123 -2.12 -6.95 3.95
N ARG A 124 -1.90 -7.42 5.20
CA ARG A 124 -1.39 -8.78 5.46
C ARG A 124 -2.39 -9.87 4.99
N PRO A 125 -3.68 -9.84 5.39
CA PRO A 125 -4.69 -10.72 4.81
C PRO A 125 -4.78 -10.66 3.28
N PHE A 126 -4.73 -9.46 2.70
CA PHE A 126 -4.73 -9.25 1.25
C PHE A 126 -3.51 -9.89 0.57
N ALA A 127 -2.31 -9.71 1.13
CA ALA A 127 -1.08 -10.34 0.63
C ALA A 127 -1.16 -11.86 0.69
N ASN A 128 -1.69 -12.41 1.80
CA ASN A 128 -1.92 -13.85 1.93
C ASN A 128 -2.90 -14.38 0.87
N GLU A 129 -4.01 -13.67 0.62
CA GLU A 129 -4.94 -14.04 -0.45
C GLU A 129 -4.26 -14.03 -1.82
N LEU A 130 -3.45 -13.00 -2.10
CA LEU A 130 -2.69 -12.90 -3.35
C LEU A 130 -1.71 -14.06 -3.55
N MET A 131 -1.00 -14.46 -2.49
CA MET A 131 -0.08 -15.61 -2.51
C MET A 131 -0.80 -16.93 -2.74
N LEU A 132 -2.05 -17.07 -2.29
CA LEU A 132 -2.85 -18.27 -2.48
C LEU A 132 -3.43 -18.36 -3.90
N VAL A 133 -3.80 -17.24 -4.51
CA VAL A 133 -4.53 -17.23 -5.79
C VAL A 133 -3.63 -17.02 -7.01
N SER A 134 -2.38 -16.60 -6.85
CA SER A 134 -1.42 -16.43 -7.95
C SER A 134 -0.27 -17.43 -7.85
N SER A 135 0.11 -17.99 -8.99
CA SER A 135 1.35 -18.79 -9.14
C SER A 135 2.50 -17.99 -9.76
N SER A 136 2.28 -16.70 -10.05
CA SER A 136 3.31 -15.84 -10.63
C SER A 136 4.36 -15.47 -9.56
N PRO A 137 5.65 -15.74 -9.79
CA PRO A 137 6.73 -15.30 -8.90
C PRO A 137 6.83 -13.77 -8.75
N LEU A 138 6.23 -13.01 -9.67
CA LEU A 138 6.14 -11.55 -9.56
C LEU A 138 5.14 -11.16 -8.48
N TYR A 139 3.90 -11.63 -8.58
CA TYR A 139 2.83 -11.26 -7.65
C TYR A 139 3.01 -11.88 -6.27
N THR A 140 3.45 -13.14 -6.18
CA THR A 140 3.76 -13.75 -4.87
C THR A 140 4.91 -13.02 -4.19
N GLY A 141 5.96 -12.68 -4.94
CA GLY A 141 7.09 -11.91 -4.40
C GLY A 141 6.75 -10.46 -4.05
N LEU A 142 5.77 -9.84 -4.71
CA LEU A 142 5.23 -8.53 -4.31
C LEU A 142 4.39 -8.62 -3.04
N ALA A 143 3.59 -9.69 -2.89
CA ALA A 143 2.80 -9.94 -1.71
C ALA A 143 3.68 -10.16 -0.46
N GLU A 144 4.72 -11.00 -0.59
CA GLU A 144 5.74 -11.21 0.46
C GLU A 144 6.40 -9.88 0.86
N LEU A 145 6.83 -9.08 -0.13
CA LEU A 145 7.44 -7.78 0.14
C LEU A 145 6.48 -6.85 0.86
N LEU A 146 5.22 -6.76 0.43
CA LEU A 146 4.21 -5.91 1.05
C LEU A 146 3.99 -6.28 2.52
N ASP A 147 3.87 -7.58 2.80
CA ASP A 147 3.63 -8.09 4.16
C ASP A 147 4.79 -7.77 5.12
N GLU A 148 6.04 -7.94 4.67
CA GLU A 148 7.22 -7.65 5.48
C GLU A 148 7.50 -6.15 5.62
N PHE A 149 7.30 -5.40 4.53
CA PHE A 149 7.66 -3.98 4.44
C PHE A 149 6.85 -3.11 5.40
N LEU A 150 5.52 -3.27 5.45
CA LEU A 150 4.66 -2.39 6.26
C LEU A 150 4.95 -2.51 7.76
N ASP A 151 5.20 -3.73 8.23
CA ASP A 151 5.61 -3.98 9.61
C ASP A 151 6.99 -3.37 9.92
N HIS A 152 7.92 -3.42 8.96
CA HIS A 152 9.23 -2.78 9.09
C HIS A 152 9.11 -1.26 9.12
N ASP A 153 8.33 -0.68 8.21
CA ASP A 153 8.13 0.76 8.06
C ASP A 153 7.54 1.36 9.34
N LEU A 154 6.48 0.76 9.90
CA LEU A 154 5.91 1.18 11.19
C LEU A 154 6.96 1.18 12.32
N ARG A 155 7.80 0.14 12.39
CA ARG A 155 8.86 0.07 13.41
C ARG A 155 9.89 1.19 13.22
N GLN A 156 10.32 1.46 12.00
CA GLN A 156 11.28 2.54 11.71
C GLN A 156 10.69 3.91 12.03
N LEU A 157 9.44 4.17 11.65
CA LEU A 157 8.75 5.42 11.95
C LEU A 157 8.62 5.66 13.46
N ARG A 158 8.19 4.65 14.22
CA ARG A 158 8.11 4.75 15.70
C ARG A 158 9.47 4.98 16.34
N GLN A 159 10.49 4.24 15.92
CA GLN A 159 11.85 4.41 16.42
C GLN A 159 12.36 5.83 16.13
N TRP A 160 12.19 6.31 14.91
CA TRP A 160 12.53 7.67 14.54
C TRP A 160 11.77 8.69 15.41
N ARG A 161 10.46 8.52 15.56
CA ARG A 161 9.60 9.42 16.35
C ARG A 161 10.03 9.50 17.81
N ASP A 162 10.37 8.37 18.43
CA ASP A 162 10.86 8.29 19.80
C ASP A 162 12.21 9.00 19.98
N THR A 163 13.11 8.90 18.99
CA THR A 163 14.40 9.61 19.05
C THR A 163 14.24 11.13 19.02
N GLN A 164 13.22 11.64 18.31
CA GLN A 164 12.92 13.06 18.27
C GLN A 164 12.21 13.57 19.53
N ALA A 165 11.57 12.67 20.30
CA ALA A 165 10.82 13.02 21.52
C ALA A 165 11.70 13.11 22.78
N ARG A 166 12.94 12.60 22.73
CA ARG A 166 13.88 12.71 23.85
C ARG A 166 14.47 14.12 23.89
N PRO A 167 14.35 14.88 25.00
CA PRO A 167 15.08 16.13 25.14
C PRO A 167 16.60 15.87 25.15
N ILE A 168 17.36 16.79 24.56
CA ILE A 168 18.83 16.84 24.62
C ILE A 168 19.26 17.04 26.08
#